data_AF-R2S8M7-F1
#
_entry.id   AF-R2S8M7-F1
#
_cell.length_a   1.000
_cell.length_b   1.000
_cell.length_c   1.000
_cell.angle_alpha   90.00
_cell.angle_beta   90.00
_cell.angle_gamma   90.00
#
_symmetry.space_group_name_H-M   'P 1'
#
loop_
_entity.id
_entity.type
_entity.pdbx_description
1 polymer ?
#
loop_
_entity_poly.entity_id
_entity_poly.type
_entity_poly.pdbx_seq_one_letter_code
_entity_poly.pdbx_strand_id
1 'polypeptide(L)'
;MKLINVTNSHSRLVRNQLENTDAEMVKVYTAGNTTVIFTAAPTHDEIVIVNKKRNLLDKEIQEIQAFFFKKMTTKPAPEFVTIIRENGLVEISIQKPMSNVSAS
;
A
#
# COMPACT_ATOMS: atom_id res chain seq x y z
N MET A 1 13.41 4.24 8.66
CA MET A 1 12.63 3.43 9.63
C MET A 1 12.68 1.95 9.25
N LYS A 2 12.33 1.01 10.15
CA LYS A 2 12.18 -0.42 9.81
C LYS A 2 10.70 -0.79 9.76
N LEU A 3 10.25 -1.37 8.64
CA LEU A 3 8.91 -1.95 8.52
C LEU A 3 8.91 -3.38 9.05
N ILE A 4 8.04 -3.65 10.02
CA ILE A 4 7.86 -4.98 10.63
C ILE A 4 6.56 -5.57 10.10
N ASN A 5 6.62 -6.75 9.47
CA ASN A 5 5.41 -7.43 9.00
C ASN A 5 4.64 -8.00 10.21
N VAL A 6 3.41 -7.52 10.40
CA VAL A 6 2.49 -7.92 11.49
C VAL A 6 1.16 -8.43 10.95
N THR A 7 1.14 -8.91 9.70
CA THR A 7 -0.06 -9.38 8.98
C THR A 7 -0.84 -10.42 9.80
N ASN A 8 -0.13 -11.37 10.42
CA ASN A 8 -0.75 -12.44 11.22
C ASN A 8 -1.50 -11.92 12.46
N SER A 9 -1.10 -10.77 13.02
CA SER A 9 -1.80 -10.13 14.13
C SER A 9 -3.02 -9.30 13.70
N HIS A 10 -3.29 -9.20 12.40
CA HIS A 10 -4.39 -8.42 11.82
C HIS A 10 -5.34 -9.30 10.98
N SER A 11 -5.51 -10.56 11.36
CA SER A 11 -6.26 -11.58 10.60
C SER A 11 -7.69 -11.14 10.23
N ARG A 12 -8.40 -10.46 11.13
CA ARG A 12 -9.75 -9.94 10.85
C ARG A 12 -9.75 -8.89 9.74
N LEU A 13 -8.81 -7.95 9.77
CA LEU A 13 -8.68 -6.92 8.72
C LEU A 13 -8.31 -7.57 7.39
N VAL A 14 -7.33 -8.47 7.40
CA VAL A 14 -6.87 -9.20 6.21
C VAL A 14 -8.03 -9.96 5.58
N ARG A 15 -8.75 -10.76 6.37
CA ARG A 15 -9.92 -11.51 5.90
C ARG A 15 -11.00 -10.60 5.34
N ASN A 16 -11.34 -9.51 6.04
CA ASN A 16 -12.36 -8.59 5.58
C ASN A 16 -11.99 -7.93 4.23
N GLN A 17 -10.72 -7.56 4.04
CA GLN A 17 -10.26 -7.00 2.76
C GLN A 17 -10.36 -8.05 1.65
N LEU A 18 -9.81 -9.25 1.86
CA LEU A 18 -9.85 -10.33 0.87
C LEU A 18 -11.27 -10.79 0.50
N GLU A 19 -12.23 -10.69 1.42
CA GLU A 19 -13.61 -11.12 1.18
C GLU A 19 -14.51 -10.06 0.55
N ASN A 20 -14.18 -8.78 0.70
CA ASN A 20 -15.09 -7.68 0.37
C ASN A 20 -14.49 -6.64 -0.60
N THR A 21 -13.26 -6.85 -1.07
CA THR A 21 -12.62 -6.03 -2.09
C THR A 21 -12.04 -6.91 -3.20
N ASP A 22 -11.50 -6.30 -4.25
CA ASP A 22 -10.78 -7.00 -5.33
C ASP A 22 -9.32 -7.30 -5.00
N ALA A 23 -8.92 -7.13 -3.73
CA ALA A 23 -7.56 -7.44 -3.29
C ALA A 23 -7.31 -8.96 -3.30
N GLU A 24 -6.25 -9.37 -4.00
CA GLU A 24 -5.76 -10.75 -4.02
C GLU A 24 -4.73 -11.01 -2.91
N MET A 25 -4.10 -9.95 -2.41
CA MET A 25 -3.13 -10.01 -1.33
C MET A 25 -3.26 -8.80 -0.42
N VAL A 26 -3.19 -9.04 0.89
CA VAL A 26 -3.18 -8.00 1.93
C VAL A 26 -2.00 -8.25 2.86
N LYS A 27 -1.19 -7.21 3.11
CA LYS A 27 -0.10 -7.24 4.08
C LYS A 27 -0.21 -6.05 5.02
N VAL A 28 0.05 -6.29 6.29
CA VAL A 28 0.06 -5.24 7.32
C VAL A 28 1.45 -5.14 7.92
N TYR A 29 1.95 -3.91 7.98
CA TYR A 29 3.24 -3.58 8.56
C TYR A 29 3.09 -2.50 9.64
N THR A 30 4.06 -2.45 10.55
CA THR A 30 4.22 -1.33 11.48
C THR A 30 5.58 -0.67 11.32
N ALA A 31 5.61 0.64 11.54
CA ALA A 31 6.81 1.45 11.71
C ALA A 31 6.61 2.36 12.92
N GLY A 32 7.01 1.88 14.10
CA GLY A 32 6.70 2.57 15.36
C GLY A 32 5.18 2.64 15.59
N ASN A 33 4.63 3.86 15.72
CA ASN A 33 3.19 4.10 15.89
C ASN A 33 2.41 4.17 14.57
N THR A 34 3.10 4.08 13.43
CA THR A 34 2.48 4.12 12.10
C THR A 34 2.13 2.70 11.65
N THR A 35 0.90 2.51 11.19
CA THR A 35 0.44 1.26 10.55
C THR A 35 0.46 1.46 9.04
N VAL A 36 0.94 0.47 8.30
CA VAL A 36 0.93 0.48 6.83
C VAL A 36 0.19 -0.75 6.34
N ILE A 37 -0.85 -0.54 5.55
CA ILE A 37 -1.62 -1.60 4.91
C ILE A 37 -1.28 -1.56 3.43
N PHE A 38 -0.84 -2.69 2.91
CA PHE A 38 -0.58 -2.88 1.49
C PHE A 38 -1.59 -3.86 0.93
N THR A 39 -2.29 -3.48 -0.13
CA THR A 39 -3.15 -4.38 -0.89
C THR A 39 -2.69 -4.46 -2.34
N ALA A 40 -2.75 -5.65 -2.92
CA ALA A 40 -2.51 -5.86 -4.33
C ALA A 40 -3.77 -6.44 -4.98
N ALA A 41 -4.22 -5.81 -6.05
CA ALA A 41 -5.35 -6.20 -6.88
C ALA A 41 -4.89 -6.33 -8.36
N PRO A 42 -5.70 -6.91 -9.26
CA PRO A 42 -5.29 -7.09 -10.66
C PRO A 42 -4.92 -5.79 -11.37
N THR A 43 -5.65 -4.71 -11.10
CA THR A 43 -5.53 -3.43 -11.82
C THR A 43 -4.75 -2.37 -11.06
N HIS A 44 -4.54 -2.55 -9.75
CA HIS A 44 -3.90 -1.54 -8.91
C HIS A 44 -3.28 -2.15 -7.65
N ASP A 45 -2.35 -1.43 -7.05
CA ASP A 45 -1.86 -1.67 -5.70
C ASP A 45 -2.16 -0.43 -4.83
N GLU A 46 -2.51 -0.63 -3.56
CA GLU A 46 -2.70 0.45 -2.60
C GLU A 46 -1.72 0.35 -1.44
N ILE A 47 -1.21 1.51 -1.00
CA ILE A 47 -0.47 1.65 0.25
C ILE A 47 -1.21 2.68 1.12
N VAL A 48 -1.86 2.19 2.17
CA VAL A 48 -2.55 3.03 3.17
C VAL A 48 -1.66 3.16 4.39
N ILE A 49 -1.29 4.39 4.75
CA ILE A 49 -0.39 4.73 5.85
C ILE A 49 -1.20 5.49 6.89
N VAL A 50 -1.31 4.94 8.10
CA VAL A 50 -2.14 5.49 9.18
C VAL A 50 -1.29 5.77 10.42
N ASN A 51 -1.37 6.98 10.94
CA ASN A 51 -0.85 7.33 12.26
C ASN A 51 -1.94 8.06 13.05
N LYS A 52 -2.47 7.38 14.07
CA LYS A 52 -3.59 7.89 14.88
C LYS A 52 -3.21 9.03 15.84
N LYS A 53 -1.92 9.32 15.99
CA LYS A 53 -1.40 10.28 17.00
C LYS A 53 -0.92 11.60 16.39
N ARG A 54 -0.47 11.59 15.13
CA ARG A 54 0.08 12.76 14.46
C ARG A 54 0.05 12.61 12.94
N ASN A 55 0.25 13.71 12.25
CA ASN A 55 0.51 13.70 10.81
C ASN A 55 1.85 13.02 10.48
N LEU A 56 1.87 12.40 9.31
CA LEU A 56 3.03 11.72 8.74
C LEU A 56 3.98 12.75 8.12
N LEU A 57 5.28 12.61 8.39
CA LEU A 57 6.31 13.44 7.76
C LEU A 57 6.58 12.97 6.33
N ASP A 58 6.95 13.88 5.43
CA ASP A 58 7.27 13.54 4.03
C ASP A 58 8.32 12.46 3.90
N LYS A 59 9.36 12.53 4.73
CA LYS A 59 10.42 11.54 4.77
C LYS A 59 9.89 10.14 5.11
N GLU A 60 8.91 10.05 6.01
CA GLU A 60 8.31 8.77 6.39
C GLU A 60 7.53 8.18 5.21
N ILE A 61 6.72 9.00 4.54
CA ILE A 61 5.92 8.60 3.38
C ILE A 61 6.85 8.11 2.25
N GLN A 62 7.91 8.86 1.96
CA GLN A 62 8.89 8.51 0.92
C GLN A 62 9.65 7.22 1.22
N GLU A 63 10.08 7.01 2.47
CA GLU A 63 10.75 5.78 2.88
C GLU A 63 9.84 4.55 2.76
N ILE A 64 8.56 4.69 3.13
CA ILE A 64 7.56 3.62 2.99
C ILE A 64 7.29 3.33 1.51
N GLN A 65 7.07 4.36 0.70
CA GLN A 65 6.85 4.21 -0.74
C GLN A 65 8.04 3.51 -1.42
N ALA A 66 9.27 3.94 -1.11
CA ALA A 66 10.48 3.34 -1.65
C ALA A 66 10.62 1.86 -1.27
N PHE A 67 10.21 1.47 -0.04
CA PHE A 67 10.21 0.07 0.39
C PHE A 67 9.32 -0.82 -0.49
N PHE A 68 8.12 -0.36 -0.85
CA PHE A 68 7.20 -1.13 -1.70
C PHE A 68 7.65 -1.09 -3.16
N PHE A 69 8.08 0.06 -3.68
CA PHE A 69 8.55 0.17 -5.07
C PHE A 69 9.75 -0.73 -5.35
N LYS A 70 10.66 -0.90 -4.37
CA LYS A 70 11.80 -1.82 -4.50
C LYS A 70 11.37 -3.30 -4.62
N LYS A 71 10.17 -3.65 -4.16
CA LYS A 71 9.62 -5.00 -4.23
C LYS A 71 8.83 -5.27 -5.51
N MET A 72 8.53 -4.23 -6.27
CA MET A 72 7.85 -4.35 -7.57
C MET A 72 8.87 -4.74 -8.65
N THR A 73 8.41 -5.51 -9.65
CA THR A 73 9.24 -5.89 -10.81
C THR A 73 9.72 -4.69 -11.60
N THR A 74 8.88 -3.65 -11.68
CA THR A 74 9.20 -2.39 -12.35
C THR A 74 8.69 -1.25 -11.49
N LYS A 75 9.50 -0.20 -11.35
CA LYS A 75 9.07 1.01 -10.64
C LYS A 75 7.93 1.67 -11.44
N PRO A 76 6.79 1.98 -10.82
CA PRO A 76 5.70 2.63 -11.52
C PRO A 76 6.13 4.02 -12.00
N ALA A 77 5.69 4.39 -13.20
CA ALA A 77 5.89 5.73 -13.71
C ALA A 77 5.00 6.73 -12.93
N PRO A 78 5.44 7.98 -12.72
CA PRO A 78 4.74 8.94 -11.85
C PRO A 78 3.26 9.15 -12.20
N GLU A 79 2.88 9.09 -13.47
CA GLU A 79 1.52 9.24 -13.97
C GLU A 79 0.56 8.14 -13.50
N PHE A 80 1.08 6.98 -13.07
CA PHE A 80 0.29 5.88 -12.51
C PHE A 80 0.20 5.94 -10.99
N VAL A 81 0.81 6.93 -10.35
CA VAL A 81 0.87 7.04 -8.89
C VAL A 81 0.07 8.26 -8.43
N THR A 82 -1.00 8.00 -7.67
CA THR A 82 -1.79 9.05 -7.02
C THR A 82 -1.52 9.02 -5.52
N ILE A 83 -1.37 10.20 -4.90
CA ILE A 83 -1.15 10.33 -3.45
C ILE A 83 -2.19 11.27 -2.87
N ILE A 84 -3.01 10.76 -1.94
CA ILE A 84 -3.96 11.54 -1.16
C ILE A 84 -3.44 11.65 0.27
N ARG A 85 -3.57 12.84 0.86
CA ARG A 85 -3.05 13.15 2.19
C ARG A 85 -4.12 13.82 3.02
N GLU A 86 -4.42 13.22 4.15
CA GLU A 86 -5.36 13.70 5.15
C GLU A 86 -4.73 13.65 6.54
N ASN A 87 -5.42 14.19 7.55
CA ASN A 87 -4.91 14.22 8.91
C ASN A 87 -4.65 12.80 9.45
N GLY A 88 -3.36 12.46 9.63
CA GLY A 88 -2.90 11.15 10.10
C GLY A 88 -3.10 10.00 9.10
N LEU A 89 -3.44 10.28 7.84
CA LEU A 89 -3.72 9.29 6.80
C LEU A 89 -3.05 9.68 5.48
N VAL A 90 -2.38 8.74 4.85
CA VAL A 90 -1.89 8.89 3.47
C VAL A 90 -2.26 7.65 2.69
N GLU A 91 -2.82 7.85 1.50
CA GLU A 91 -3.16 6.81 0.54
C GLU A 91 -2.30 6.99 -0.70
N ILE A 92 -1.66 5.91 -1.13
CA ILE A 92 -0.86 5.87 -2.36
C ILE A 92 -1.45 4.79 -3.24
N SER A 93 -2.10 5.21 -4.32
CA SER A 93 -2.70 4.34 -5.32
C SER A 93 -1.76 4.21 -6.51
N ILE A 94 -1.51 2.97 -6.93
CA ILE A 94 -0.57 2.65 -7.99
C ILE A 94 -1.32 1.85 -9.06
N GLN A 95 -1.66 2.51 -10.16
CA GLN A 95 -2.35 1.87 -11.28
C GLN A 95 -1.38 0.95 -12.03
N LYS A 96 -1.82 -0.27 -12.31
CA LYS A 96 -1.07 -1.20 -13.16
C LYS A 96 -1.47 -0.92 -14.61
N PRO A 97 -0.52 -0.73 -15.53
CA PRO A 97 -0.86 -0.66 -16.93
C PRO A 97 -1.58 -1.95 -17.31
N MET A 98 -2.74 -1.83 -17.94
CA MET A 98 -3.45 -3.01 -18.46
C MET A 98 -2.46 -3.82 -19.28
N SER A 99 -2.17 -5.05 -18.87
CA SER A 99 -1.59 -5.99 -19.80
C SER A 99 -2.63 -6.12 -20.91
N ASN A 100 -2.29 -5.68 -22.12
CA ASN A 100 -3.05 -6.08 -23.29
C ASN A 100 -2.97 -7.61 -23.32
N VAL A 101 -3.95 -8.28 -22.73
CA VAL A 101 -4.22 -9.68 -23.04
C VAL A 101 -4.70 -9.63 -24.46
N SER A 102 -3.73 -9.78 -25.37
CA SER A 102 -3.98 -10.01 -26.79
C SER A 102 -4.99 -11.14 -26.88
N ALA A 103 -6.21 -10.81 -27.27
CA ALA A 103 -7.08 -11.78 -27.87
C ALA A 103 -6.39 -12.24 -29.16
N SER A 104 -5.79 -13.42 -29.12
CA SER A 104 -5.31 -14.16 -30.29
C SER A 104 -5.24 -15.63 -29.94
#